data_AF-A0A520GNU8-F1
#
_entry.id   AF-A0A520GNU8-F1
#
_cell.length_a   1.000
_cell.length_b   1.000
_cell.length_c   1.000
_cell.angle_alpha   90.00
_cell.angle_beta   90.00
_cell.angle_gamma   90.00
#
_symmetry.space_group_name_H-M   'P 1'
#
loop_
_entity.id
_entity.type
_entity.pdbx_description
1 polymer ?
#
loop_
_entity_poly.entity_id
_entity_poly.type
_entity_poly.pdbx_seq_one_letter_code
_entity_poly.pdbx_strand_id
1 'polypeptide(L)'
;EVYRKVYRDVIKPERVAELLILRADMPRSLHASLVEVVANLAKVANDQSAETQRRAGKLLADLQYARVDEILATGLHAYLTQFLDRVNEIGGRISQDFLVPTAH
;
A
#
# COMPACT_ATOMS: atom_id res chain seq x y z
N GLU A 1 -5.57 -24.57 -29.71
CA GLU A 1 -5.15 -23.16 -29.52
C GLU A 1 -6.29 -22.14 -29.39
N VAL A 2 -7.53 -22.43 -29.82
CA VAL A 2 -8.66 -21.46 -29.80
C VAL A 2 -9.23 -21.19 -28.40
N TYR A 3 -9.08 -22.11 -27.44
CA TYR A 3 -9.58 -21.94 -26.07
C TYR A 3 -8.82 -20.90 -25.21
N ARG A 4 -7.55 -20.62 -25.51
CA ARG A 4 -6.72 -19.66 -24.76
C ARG A 4 -6.98 -18.20 -25.15
N LYS A 5 -7.66 -17.98 -26.29
CA LYS A 5 -7.99 -16.64 -26.81
C LYS A 5 -9.35 -16.12 -26.33
N VAL A 6 -10.31 -16.99 -26.02
CA VAL A 6 -11.69 -16.58 -25.69
C VAL A 6 -11.84 -16.11 -24.22
N TYR A 7 -11.00 -16.60 -23.30
CA TYR A 7 -11.11 -16.26 -21.87
C TYR A 7 -10.23 -15.11 -21.39
N ARG A 8 -9.48 -14.44 -22.27
CA ARG A 8 -8.68 -13.25 -21.91
C ARG A 8 -9.53 -11.99 -21.74
N ASP A 9 -10.75 -11.96 -22.26
CA ASP A 9 -11.66 -10.81 -22.11
C ASP A 9 -12.39 -10.78 -20.76
N VAL A 10 -12.44 -11.90 -20.03
CA VAL A 10 -13.20 -12.00 -18.78
C VAL A 10 -12.41 -11.46 -17.58
N ILE A 11 -11.08 -11.38 -17.66
CA ILE A 11 -10.23 -10.80 -16.62
C ILE A 11 -9.22 -9.86 -17.26
N LYS A 12 -9.60 -8.59 -17.38
CA LYS A 12 -8.67 -7.53 -17.80
C LYS A 12 -7.68 -7.27 -16.67
N PRO A 13 -6.36 -7.47 -16.87
CA PRO A 13 -5.37 -7.28 -15.82
C PRO A 13 -5.38 -5.86 -15.24
N GLU A 14 -5.80 -4.86 -16.02
CA GLU A 14 -6.01 -3.49 -15.52
C GLU A 14 -7.08 -3.45 -14.42
N ARG A 15 -8.21 -4.14 -14.62
CA ARG A 15 -9.31 -4.20 -13.65
C ARG A 15 -8.90 -4.96 -12.39
N VAL A 16 -8.08 -6.00 -12.53
CA VAL A 16 -7.54 -6.73 -11.36
C VAL A 16 -6.59 -5.85 -10.56
N ALA A 17 -5.73 -5.09 -11.23
CA ALA A 17 -4.83 -4.14 -10.57
C ALA A 17 -5.62 -3.04 -9.84
N GLU A 18 -6.62 -2.45 -10.48
CA GLU A 18 -7.51 -1.46 -9.86
C GLU A 18 -8.22 -2.02 -8.62
N LEU A 19 -8.75 -3.25 -8.72
CA LEU A 19 -9.45 -3.94 -7.63
C LEU A 19 -8.52 -4.21 -6.44
N LEU A 20 -7.31 -4.71 -6.68
CA LEU A 20 -6.39 -5.13 -5.62
C LEU A 20 -5.59 -3.96 -5.02
N ILE A 21 -5.38 -2.88 -5.77
CA ILE A 21 -4.54 -1.74 -5.34
C ILE A 21 -5.39 -0.62 -4.77
N LEU A 22 -6.44 -0.17 -5.48
CA LEU A 22 -7.09 1.12 -5.22
C LEU A 22 -8.43 1.02 -4.47
N ARG A 23 -9.16 -0.10 -4.57
CA ARG A 23 -10.48 -0.22 -3.91
C ARG A 23 -10.37 -0.43 -2.41
N ALA A 24 -10.66 0.61 -1.64
CA ALA A 24 -10.79 0.53 -0.17
C ALA A 24 -11.90 -0.45 0.28
N ASP A 25 -12.94 -0.64 -0.53
CA ASP A 25 -14.09 -1.50 -0.21
C ASP A 25 -13.82 -3.00 -0.35
N MET A 26 -12.68 -3.40 -0.93
CA MET A 26 -12.28 -4.82 -0.98
C MET A 26 -11.40 -5.18 0.23
N PRO A 27 -11.82 -6.14 1.06
CA PRO A 27 -10.97 -6.62 2.15
C PRO A 27 -9.65 -7.17 1.59
N ARG A 28 -8.53 -6.67 2.13
CA ARG A 28 -7.13 -6.97 1.72
C ARG A 28 -6.65 -6.31 0.41
N SER A 29 -7.31 -5.25 -0.08
CA SER A 29 -6.62 -4.36 -1.02
C SER A 29 -5.42 -3.68 -0.35
N LEU A 30 -4.45 -3.21 -1.13
CA LEU A 30 -3.32 -2.45 -0.59
C LEU A 30 -3.81 -1.21 0.17
N HIS A 31 -4.88 -0.58 -0.34
CA HIS A 31 -5.47 0.59 0.30
C HIS A 31 -6.10 0.27 1.65
N ALA A 32 -6.96 -0.76 1.74
CA ALA A 32 -7.55 -1.18 3.00
C ALA A 32 -6.49 -1.59 4.03
N SER A 33 -5.48 -2.36 3.58
CA SER A 33 -4.39 -2.80 4.45
C SER A 33 -3.59 -1.61 5.01
N LEU A 34 -3.33 -0.60 4.18
CA LEU A 34 -2.58 0.57 4.61
C LEU A 34 -3.40 1.50 5.53
N VAL A 35 -4.72 1.60 5.32
CA VAL A 35 -5.63 2.28 6.26
C VAL A 35 -5.53 1.64 7.64
N GLU A 36 -5.58 0.31 7.73
CA GLU A 36 -5.44 -0.41 8.99
C GLU A 36 -4.07 -0.19 9.65
N VAL A 37 -2.98 -0.19 8.87
CA VAL A 37 -1.64 0.12 9.38
C VAL A 37 -1.60 1.51 10.01
N VAL A 38 -2.07 2.54 9.30
CA VAL A 38 -2.09 3.92 9.82
C VAL A 38 -2.94 4.01 11.09
N ALA A 39 -4.11 3.36 11.10
CA ALA A 39 -4.98 3.34 12.28
C ALA A 39 -4.31 2.64 13.49
N ASN A 40 -3.57 1.56 13.27
CA ASN A 40 -2.84 0.87 14.32
C ASN A 40 -1.67 1.71 14.83
N LEU A 41 -0.89 2.36 13.95
CA LEU A 41 0.18 3.27 14.34
C LEU A 41 -0.32 4.46 15.17
N ALA A 42 -1.55 4.93 14.92
CA ALA A 42 -2.17 5.95 15.74
C ALA A 42 -2.47 5.47 17.17
N LYS A 43 -2.84 4.20 17.34
CA LYS A 43 -3.18 3.62 18.65
C LYS A 43 -1.97 3.37 19.54
N VAL A 44 -0.82 3.05 18.95
CA VAL A 44 0.42 2.74 19.69
C VAL A 44 1.41 3.90 19.71
N ALA A 45 0.97 5.09 19.29
CA ALA A 45 1.79 6.28 19.16
C ALA A 45 2.54 6.65 20.44
N ASN A 46 3.78 7.09 20.29
CA ASN A 46 4.65 7.61 21.34
C ASN A 46 5.43 8.85 20.83
N ASP A 47 6.22 9.48 21.70
CA ASP A 47 6.95 10.72 21.38
C ASP A 47 7.96 10.60 20.21
N GLN A 48 8.41 9.39 19.89
CA GLN A 48 9.39 9.13 18.83
C GLN A 48 8.71 8.74 17.49
N SER A 49 7.43 8.39 17.53
CA SER A 49 6.70 7.80 16.40
C SER A 49 6.19 8.78 15.34
N ALA A 50 6.26 10.10 15.59
CA ALA A 50 5.62 11.13 14.77
C ALA A 50 6.03 11.07 13.29
N GLU A 51 7.32 10.87 13.00
CA GLU A 51 7.81 10.79 11.63
C GLU A 51 7.35 9.50 10.92
N THR A 52 7.22 8.40 11.65
CA THR A 52 6.71 7.14 11.12
C THR A 52 5.23 7.23 10.79
N GLN A 53 4.43 7.85 11.65
CA GLN A 53 3.02 8.14 11.39
C GLN A 53 2.85 9.06 10.17
N ARG A 54 3.66 10.13 10.07
CA ARG A 54 3.63 11.05 8.93
C ARG A 54 3.95 10.34 7.61
N ARG A 55 4.95 9.45 7.58
CA ARG A 55 5.32 8.69 6.38
C ARG A 55 4.24 7.69 5.97
N ALA A 56 3.66 6.98 6.94
CA ALA A 56 2.55 6.07 6.69
C ALA A 56 1.32 6.81 6.16
N GLY A 57 0.96 7.95 6.75
CA GLY A 57 -0.12 8.82 6.27
C GLY A 57 0.13 9.37 4.86
N LYS A 58 1.37 9.74 4.54
CA LYS A 58 1.75 10.16 3.18
C LYS A 58 1.56 9.03 2.16
N LEU A 59 2.02 7.82 2.47
CA LEU A 59 1.84 6.68 1.57
C LEU A 59 0.35 6.36 1.37
N LEU A 60 -0.46 6.50 2.42
CA LEU A 60 -1.90 6.31 2.34
C LEU A 60 -2.54 7.37 1.44
N ALA A 61 -2.18 8.64 1.59
CA ALA A 61 -2.67 9.72 0.72
C ALA A 61 -2.28 9.49 -0.74
N ASP A 62 -1.02 9.11 -1.00
CA ASP A 62 -0.56 8.82 -2.37
C ASP A 62 -1.41 7.71 -3.00
N LEU A 63 -1.79 6.69 -2.22
CA LEU A 63 -2.64 5.60 -2.70
C LEU A 63 -4.11 6.03 -2.87
N GLN A 64 -4.62 6.85 -1.94
CA GLN A 64 -5.99 7.39 -1.98
C GLN A 64 -6.24 8.25 -3.22
N TYR A 65 -5.24 9.02 -3.65
CA TYR A 65 -5.32 9.92 -4.80
C TYR A 65 -4.71 9.34 -6.09
N ALA A 66 -4.19 8.11 -6.05
CA ALA A 66 -3.61 7.47 -7.23
C ALA A 66 -4.68 7.14 -8.28
N ARG A 67 -4.34 7.35 -9.55
CA ARG A 67 -5.18 6.98 -10.69
C ARG A 67 -4.65 5.71 -11.35
N VAL A 68 -5.55 4.76 -11.65
CA VAL A 68 -5.17 3.52 -12.31
C VAL A 68 -4.47 3.76 -13.66
N ASP A 69 -4.91 4.77 -14.42
CA ASP A 69 -4.30 5.10 -15.71
C ASP A 69 -2.83 5.53 -15.57
N GLU A 70 -2.49 6.26 -14.52
CA GLU A 70 -1.12 6.72 -14.23
C GLU A 70 -0.22 5.55 -13.79
N ILE A 71 -0.77 4.65 -12.97
CA ILE A 71 -0.09 3.42 -12.53
C ILE A 71 0.21 2.55 -13.75
N LEU A 72 -0.75 2.38 -14.65
CA LEU A 72 -0.58 1.58 -15.86
C LEU A 72 0.39 2.21 -16.86
N ALA A 73 0.36 3.54 -17.01
CA ALA A 73 1.29 4.26 -17.86
C ALA A 73 2.75 4.16 -17.35
N THR A 74 2.94 4.17 -16.03
CA THR A 74 4.27 3.97 -15.39
C THR A 74 4.72 2.51 -15.43
N GLY A 75 3.76 1.58 -15.50
CA GLY A 75 3.99 0.14 -15.45
C GLY A 75 3.72 -0.43 -14.05
N LEU A 76 2.84 -1.43 -14.01
CA LEU A 76 2.35 -2.03 -12.76
C LEU A 76 3.49 -2.58 -11.87
N HIS A 77 4.46 -3.28 -12.47
CA HIS A 77 5.57 -3.84 -11.72
C HIS A 77 6.44 -2.75 -11.09
N ALA A 78 6.76 -1.70 -11.85
CA ALA A 78 7.56 -0.59 -11.33
C ALA A 78 6.86 0.11 -10.16
N TYR A 79 5.56 0.37 -10.30
CA TYR A 79 4.74 0.95 -9.23
C TYR A 79 4.75 0.06 -7.97
N LEU A 80 4.49 -1.25 -8.13
CA LEU A 80 4.45 -2.18 -7.00
C LEU A 80 5.81 -2.32 -6.30
N THR A 81 6.91 -2.35 -7.05
CA THR A 81 8.26 -2.37 -6.48
C THR A 81 8.50 -1.14 -5.62
N GLN A 82 8.22 0.05 -6.16
CA GLN A 82 8.38 1.30 -5.41
C GLN A 82 7.45 1.38 -4.18
N PHE A 83 6.22 0.87 -4.31
CA PHE A 83 5.29 0.78 -3.19
C PHE A 83 5.84 -0.12 -2.07
N LEU A 84 6.34 -1.31 -2.42
CA LEU A 84 6.92 -2.25 -1.47
C LEU A 84 8.16 -1.67 -0.78
N ASP A 85 9.02 -0.96 -1.49
CA ASP A 85 10.18 -0.27 -0.88
C ASP A 85 9.74 0.73 0.19
N ARG A 86 8.71 1.54 -0.09
CA ARG A 86 8.18 2.50 0.87
C ARG A 86 7.53 1.83 2.08
N VAL A 87 6.85 0.71 1.88
CA VAL A 87 6.30 -0.11 2.99
C VAL A 87 7.44 -0.67 3.85
N ASN A 88 8.51 -1.18 3.22
CA ASN A 88 9.68 -1.71 3.93
C ASN A 88 10.39 -0.62 4.75
N GLU A 89 10.54 0.59 4.21
CA GLU A 89 11.06 1.73 4.97
C GLU A 89 10.23 2.03 6.22
N ILE A 90 8.90 2.02 6.08
CA ILE A 90 7.99 2.23 7.22
C ILE A 90 8.14 1.09 8.23
N GLY A 91 8.17 -0.17 7.79
CA GLY A 91 8.35 -1.34 8.67
C GLY A 91 9.67 -1.31 9.45
N GLY A 92 10.75 -0.88 8.81
CA GLY A 92 12.04 -0.66 9.47
C GLY A 92 11.96 0.39 10.58
N ARG A 93 11.27 1.51 10.32
CA ARG A 93 11.07 2.55 11.33
C ARG A 93 10.12 2.15 12.44
N ILE A 94 9.06 1.39 12.15
CA ILE A 94 8.18 0.84 13.18
C ILE A 94 9.01 0.02 14.18
N SER A 95 9.95 -0.78 13.68
CA SER A 95 10.82 -1.59 14.52
C SER A 95 11.75 -0.73 15.39
N GLN A 96 12.17 0.44 14.92
CA GLN A 96 13.02 1.36 15.67
C GLN A 96 12.22 2.20 16.68
N ASP A 97 11.12 2.80 16.25
CA ASP A 97 10.40 3.82 17.01
C ASP A 97 9.39 3.22 18.03
N PHE A 98 8.99 1.95 17.86
CA PHE A 98 7.99 1.31 18.73
C PHE A 98 8.48 0.07 19.46
N LEU A 99 9.53 -0.61 18.99
CA LEU A 99 9.99 -1.91 19.56
C LEU A 99 11.32 -1.82 20.31
N VAL A 100 12.04 -0.70 20.24
CA VAL A 100 13.22 -0.48 21.08
C VAL A 100 12.76 -0.03 22.46
N PRO A 101 13.23 -0.64 23.56
CA PRO A 101 12.87 -0.19 24.90
C PRO A 101 13.29 1.27 25.05
N THR A 102 12.33 2.16 25.32
CA THR A 102 12.65 3.46 25.90
C THR A 102 13.29 3.17 27.25
N ALA A 103 14.62 3.27 27.32
CA ALA A 103 15.35 3.25 28.57
C ALA A 103 14.85 4.43 29.41
N HIS A 104 13.90 4.13 30.30
CA HIS A 104 13.53 5.00 31.41
C HIS A 104 14.49 4.76 32.57
#